data_AF-A0A915M606-F1
#
_entry.id   AF-A0A915M606-F1
#
_cell.length_a   1.000
_cell.length_b   1.000
_cell.length_c   1.000
_cell.angle_alpha   90.00
_cell.angle_beta   90.00
_cell.angle_gamma   90.00
#
_symmetry.space_group_name_H-M   'P 1'
#
loop_
_entity.id
_entity.type
_entity.pdbx_description
1 polymer ?
#
loop_
_entity_poly.entity_id
_entity_poly.type
_entity_poly.pdbx_seq_one_letter_code
_entity_poly.pdbx_strand_id
1 'polypeptide(L)'
;MYEQKLREHLKAYENQQKQLHALKKGGKSGKQAEEEIKGRMNAKQQKGGGKKSERSSATMGDEEYSVKFVFPGTTKLAPPVLGLHDVSFGYGKAKLLFKNVNFGIDMDSRIVIVGPNGVGKSTLLKLLSGKIAPTTGELVKHRQLRIGWFDQHSNEALNGEQTPVEYLMVKYNIDHQDEPTNNLDIESIQALADGIETFGGGVLMVTHDERLIRATNCRLWIVEDENVFQIDGEFDDYRKEVLEQVEKRLASDGL
;
A
#
# COMPACT_ATOMS: atom_id res chain seq x y z
N MET A 1 -0.60 -18.58 21.57
CA MET A 1 -1.98 -18.53 21.01
C MET A 1 -2.03 -17.89 19.62
N TYR A 2 -1.42 -16.71 19.42
CA TYR A 2 -1.42 -16.01 18.12
C TYR A 2 -0.73 -16.80 16.99
N GLU A 3 0.47 -17.32 17.23
CA GLU A 3 1.21 -18.11 16.22
C GLU A 3 0.49 -19.39 15.81
N GLN A 4 -0.27 -19.99 16.74
CA GLN A 4 -1.06 -21.18 16.47
C GLN A 4 -2.26 -20.87 15.58
N LYS A 5 -2.98 -19.78 15.86
CA LYS A 5 -4.08 -19.29 15.01
C LYS A 5 -3.58 -18.87 13.62
N LEU A 6 -2.43 -18.21 13.53
CA LEU A 6 -1.83 -17.81 12.25
C LEU A 6 -1.45 -19.02 11.40
N ARG A 7 -0.89 -20.07 12.01
CA ARG A 7 -0.59 -21.34 11.34
C ARG A 7 -1.85 -22.06 10.84
N GLU A 8 -2.92 -22.02 11.63
CA GLU A 8 -4.21 -22.60 11.26
C GLU A 8 -4.85 -21.83 10.10
N HIS A 9 -4.77 -20.49 10.10
CA HIS A 9 -5.30 -19.65 9.04
C HIS A 9 -4.53 -19.80 7.72
N LEU A 10 -3.19 -19.87 7.78
CA LEU A 10 -2.35 -20.13 6.62
C LEU A 10 -2.61 -21.53 6.01
N LYS A 11 -2.77 -22.55 6.85
CA LYS A 11 -3.15 -23.90 6.39
C LYS A 11 -4.53 -23.94 5.75
N ALA A 12 -5.49 -23.18 6.30
CA ALA A 12 -6.83 -23.09 5.73
C ALA A 12 -6.80 -22.41 4.34
N TYR A 13 -6.02 -21.33 4.21
CA TYR A 13 -5.84 -20.60 2.96
C TYR A 13 -5.16 -21.45 1.87
N GLU A 14 -4.08 -22.17 2.21
CA GLU A 14 -3.42 -23.07 1.27
C GLU A 14 -4.35 -24.19 0.78
N ASN A 15 -5.18 -24.74 1.67
CA ASN A 15 -6.16 -25.77 1.30
C ASN A 15 -7.26 -25.21 0.39
N GLN A 16 -7.72 -23.99 0.64
CA GLN A 16 -8.71 -23.30 -0.20
C GLN A 16 -8.15 -22.99 -1.59
N GLN A 17 -6.90 -22.52 -1.69
CA GLN A 17 -6.23 -22.32 -2.97
C GLN A 17 -6.03 -23.62 -3.74
N LYS A 18 -5.63 -24.72 -3.07
CA LYS A 18 -5.51 -26.04 -3.71
C LYS A 18 -6.85 -26.54 -4.25
N GLN A 19 -7.95 -26.32 -3.52
CA GLN A 19 -9.30 -26.69 -3.99
C GLN A 19 -9.75 -25.82 -5.18
N LEU A 20 -9.52 -24.50 -5.13
CA LEU A 20 -9.79 -23.59 -6.25
C LEU A 20 -8.99 -23.97 -7.50
N HIS A 21 -7.71 -24.30 -7.33
CA HIS A 21 -6.83 -24.69 -8.43
C HIS A 21 -7.24 -26.07 -9.01
N ALA A 22 -7.66 -27.02 -8.18
CA ALA A 22 -8.18 -28.32 -8.65
C ALA A 22 -9.50 -28.17 -9.42
N LEU A 23 -10.40 -27.29 -8.98
CA LEU A 23 -11.67 -27.01 -9.65
C LEU A 23 -11.49 -26.26 -10.98
N LYS A 24 -10.54 -25.32 -11.05
CA LYS A 24 -10.16 -24.63 -12.30
C LYS A 24 -9.51 -25.59 -13.30
N LYS A 25 -8.70 -26.56 -12.83
CA LYS A 25 -8.08 -27.60 -13.69
C LYS A 25 -9.11 -28.60 -14.25
N GLY A 26 -10.30 -28.68 -13.64
CA GLY A 26 -11.45 -29.46 -14.12
C GLY A 26 -12.31 -28.74 -15.18
N GLY A 27 -11.90 -27.58 -15.69
CA GLY A 27 -12.57 -26.87 -16.79
C GLY A 27 -13.77 -26.00 -16.38
N LYS A 28 -13.99 -25.77 -15.07
CA LYS A 28 -15.05 -24.87 -14.58
C LYS A 28 -14.54 -23.43 -14.45
N SER A 29 -15.36 -22.46 -14.87
CA SER A 29 -15.08 -21.02 -14.71
C SER A 29 -14.97 -20.65 -13.24
N GLY A 30 -14.09 -19.70 -12.89
CA GLY A 30 -13.76 -19.34 -11.49
C GLY A 30 -14.99 -19.05 -10.61
N LYS A 31 -16.03 -18.42 -11.18
CA LYS A 31 -17.28 -18.11 -10.48
C LYS A 31 -18.10 -19.36 -10.09
N GLN A 32 -18.08 -20.41 -10.91
CA GLN A 32 -18.83 -21.65 -10.62
C GLN A 32 -18.15 -22.49 -9.54
N ALA A 33 -16.81 -22.42 -9.44
CA ALA A 33 -16.06 -23.12 -8.41
C ALA A 33 -16.30 -22.51 -7.01
N GLU A 34 -16.41 -21.19 -6.94
CA GLU A 34 -16.67 -20.45 -5.70
C GLU A 34 -18.09 -20.73 -5.15
N GLU A 35 -19.11 -20.74 -6.02
CA GLU A 35 -20.48 -21.08 -5.62
C GLU A 35 -20.63 -22.52 -5.12
N GLU A 36 -19.94 -23.48 -5.75
CA GLU A 36 -19.98 -24.89 -5.34
C GLU A 36 -19.28 -25.14 -3.99
N ILE A 37 -18.20 -24.39 -3.71
CA ILE A 37 -17.51 -24.42 -2.42
C ILE A 37 -18.37 -23.78 -1.32
N LYS A 38 -19.00 -22.62 -1.57
CA LYS A 38 -19.95 -21.98 -0.63
C LYS A 38 -21.14 -22.90 -0.33
N GLY A 39 -21.69 -23.58 -1.34
CA GLY A 39 -22.78 -24.54 -1.17
C GLY A 39 -22.42 -25.75 -0.29
N ARG A 40 -21.18 -26.26 -0.40
CA ARG A 40 -20.71 -27.40 0.41
C ARG A 40 -20.42 -27.05 1.87
N MET A 41 -20.02 -25.81 2.16
CA MET A 41 -19.83 -25.34 3.54
C MET A 41 -21.17 -25.23 4.27
N ASN A 42 -22.19 -24.64 3.63
CA ASN A 42 -23.53 -24.50 4.21
C ASN A 42 -24.22 -25.85 4.47
N ALA A 43 -24.02 -26.83 3.59
CA ALA A 43 -24.57 -28.18 3.77
C ALA A 43 -23.95 -28.96 4.95
N LYS A 44 -22.70 -28.65 5.34
CA LYS A 44 -22.05 -29.28 6.50
C LYS A 44 -22.54 -28.69 7.83
N GLN A 45 -22.92 -27.42 7.87
CA GLN A 45 -23.48 -26.78 9.08
C GLN A 45 -24.86 -27.35 9.47
N GLN A 46 -25.66 -27.83 8.50
CA GLN A 46 -27.00 -28.37 8.77
C GLN A 46 -27.03 -29.80 9.34
N LYS A 47 -25.93 -30.55 9.34
CA LYS A 47 -25.92 -31.98 9.79
C LYS A 47 -25.47 -32.22 11.24
N GLY A 48 -25.11 -31.18 12.00
CA GLY A 48 -24.83 -31.30 13.45
C GLY A 48 -26.04 -30.88 14.28
N GLY A 49 -26.92 -31.82 14.63
CA GLY A 49 -28.17 -31.53 15.34
C GLY A 49 -28.00 -31.14 16.81
N GLY A 50 -28.82 -30.18 17.29
CA GLY A 50 -29.07 -29.98 18.73
C GLY A 50 -29.63 -28.60 19.13
N LYS A 51 -30.97 -28.54 19.30
CA LYS A 51 -31.78 -27.55 20.07
C LYS A 51 -31.93 -26.11 19.54
N LYS A 52 -33.16 -25.83 19.06
CA LYS A 52 -33.74 -24.50 18.82
C LYS A 52 -33.84 -23.70 20.13
N SER A 53 -33.27 -22.51 20.14
CA SER A 53 -33.69 -21.38 20.97
C SER A 53 -34.20 -20.31 20.02
N GLU A 54 -35.43 -19.86 20.23
CA GLU A 54 -36.07 -18.77 19.50
C GLU A 54 -35.31 -17.47 19.77
N ARG A 55 -34.36 -17.14 18.89
CA ARG A 55 -34.01 -15.76 18.61
C ARG A 55 -34.43 -15.48 17.19
N SER A 56 -35.29 -14.49 17.05
CA SER A 56 -35.65 -13.80 15.81
C SER A 56 -34.51 -13.88 14.80
N SER A 57 -34.73 -14.64 13.73
CA SER A 57 -33.83 -14.71 12.58
C SER A 57 -33.89 -13.37 11.83
N ALA A 58 -33.19 -12.37 12.37
CA ALA A 58 -32.56 -11.39 11.52
C ALA A 58 -31.42 -12.15 10.84
N THR A 59 -31.64 -12.57 9.60
CA THR A 59 -30.57 -12.95 8.70
C THR A 59 -29.76 -11.68 8.47
N MET A 60 -28.83 -11.37 9.39
CA MET A 60 -27.73 -10.47 9.07
C MET A 60 -26.98 -11.20 7.95
N GLY A 61 -27.13 -10.68 6.74
CA GLY A 61 -26.38 -11.20 5.61
C GLY A 61 -24.91 -11.19 5.98
N ASP A 62 -24.20 -12.26 5.64
CA ASP A 62 -22.76 -12.22 5.46
C ASP A 62 -22.49 -11.23 4.32
N GLU A 63 -22.64 -9.92 4.57
CA GLU A 63 -22.16 -8.88 3.68
C GLU A 63 -20.65 -9.00 3.73
N GLU A 64 -20.07 -9.66 2.71
CA GLU A 64 -18.64 -9.64 2.46
C GLU A 64 -18.17 -8.19 2.55
N TYR A 65 -17.44 -7.89 3.63
CA TYR A 65 -16.86 -6.58 3.85
C TYR A 65 -15.93 -6.28 2.67
N SER A 66 -16.37 -5.42 1.75
CA SER A 66 -15.57 -5.06 0.58
C SER A 66 -15.09 -3.62 0.73
N VAL A 67 -13.81 -3.47 1.01
CA VAL A 67 -13.16 -2.16 1.00
C VAL A 67 -13.01 -1.70 -0.45
N LYS A 68 -13.41 -0.46 -0.74
CA LYS A 68 -13.18 0.16 -2.06
C LYS A 68 -12.62 1.56 -1.87
N PHE A 69 -11.42 1.80 -2.40
CA PHE A 69 -10.86 3.14 -2.49
C PHE A 69 -11.26 3.78 -3.81
N VAL A 70 -12.04 4.85 -3.73
CA VAL A 70 -12.44 5.64 -4.91
C VAL A 70 -11.72 6.99 -4.84
N PHE A 71 -10.79 7.20 -5.76
CA PHE A 71 -10.15 8.50 -5.92
C PHE A 71 -11.03 9.42 -6.78
N PRO A 72 -11.06 10.73 -6.50
CA PRO A 72 -11.82 11.67 -7.31
C PRO A 72 -11.27 11.72 -8.74
N GLY A 73 -12.15 11.90 -9.71
CA GLY A 73 -11.76 12.07 -11.11
C GLY A 73 -10.77 13.23 -11.29
N THR A 74 -9.78 13.03 -12.16
CA THR A 74 -8.77 14.03 -12.51
C THR A 74 -9.06 14.62 -13.88
N THR A 75 -8.65 15.88 -14.07
CA THR A 75 -8.57 16.49 -15.40
C THR A 75 -7.13 16.33 -15.88
N LYS A 76 -6.95 15.93 -17.15
CA LYS A 76 -5.61 15.81 -17.73
C LYS A 76 -4.92 17.19 -17.74
N LEU A 77 -3.68 17.23 -17.28
CA LEU A 77 -2.82 18.40 -17.30
C LEU A 77 -1.79 18.24 -18.43
N ALA A 78 -1.43 19.35 -19.07
CA ALA A 78 -0.33 19.35 -20.03
C ALA A 78 1.02 19.26 -19.27
N PRO A 79 2.01 18.53 -19.81
CA PRO A 79 3.37 18.55 -19.26
C PRO A 79 4.00 19.96 -19.34
N PRO A 80 4.95 20.29 -18.45
CA PRO A 80 5.41 19.49 -17.30
C PRO A 80 4.44 19.56 -16.12
N VAL A 81 4.13 18.41 -15.52
CA VAL A 81 3.14 18.31 -14.43
C VAL A 81 3.78 18.68 -13.10
N LEU A 82 4.81 17.94 -12.66
CA LEU A 82 5.58 18.19 -11.45
C LEU A 82 7.00 17.68 -11.65
N GLY A 83 8.01 18.47 -11.32
CA GLY A 83 9.39 18.00 -11.45
C GLY A 83 10.42 18.88 -10.76
N LEU A 84 11.59 18.30 -10.53
CA LEU A 84 12.81 18.94 -10.07
C LEU A 84 13.78 19.02 -11.25
N HIS A 85 14.35 20.20 -11.48
CA HIS A 85 15.33 20.45 -12.53
C HIS A 85 16.63 20.98 -11.93
N ASP A 86 17.73 20.24 -12.15
CA ASP A 86 19.07 20.53 -11.64
C ASP A 86 19.12 20.88 -10.14
N VAL A 87 18.28 20.19 -9.36
CA VAL A 87 18.08 20.52 -7.95
C VAL A 87 19.23 19.99 -7.10
N SER A 88 19.87 20.88 -6.35
CA SER A 88 20.75 20.50 -5.24
C SER A 88 20.19 21.02 -3.92
N PHE A 89 20.29 20.21 -2.87
CA PHE A 89 19.77 20.55 -1.56
C PHE A 89 20.58 19.90 -0.44
N GLY A 90 20.78 20.64 0.64
CA GLY A 90 21.34 20.16 1.90
C GLY A 90 20.83 21.02 3.06
N TYR A 91 20.70 20.43 4.25
CA TYR A 91 20.26 21.20 5.42
C TYR A 91 21.43 22.05 5.96
N GLY A 92 21.23 23.37 6.03
CA GLY A 92 22.23 24.31 6.54
C GLY A 92 23.48 24.40 5.66
N LYS A 93 24.67 24.50 6.28
CA LYS A 93 25.97 24.49 5.58
C LYS A 93 26.59 23.09 5.46
N ALA A 94 25.81 22.05 5.78
CA ALA A 94 26.29 20.68 5.82
C ALA A 94 26.47 20.09 4.41
N LYS A 95 26.86 18.81 4.37
CA LYS A 95 26.92 17.98 3.16
C LYS A 95 25.57 18.01 2.42
N LEU A 96 25.61 18.05 1.09
CA LEU A 96 24.42 17.97 0.25
C LEU A 96 23.76 16.59 0.44
N LEU A 97 22.43 16.60 0.57
CA LEU A 97 21.62 15.39 0.50
C LEU A 97 21.26 15.05 -0.95
N PHE A 98 21.15 16.09 -1.79
CA PHE A 98 20.82 15.98 -3.19
C PHE A 98 21.75 16.87 -4.01
N LYS A 99 22.22 16.35 -5.14
CA LYS A 99 23.11 17.05 -6.07
C LYS A 99 22.65 16.84 -7.50
N ASN A 100 22.29 17.93 -8.17
CA ASN A 100 21.87 17.97 -9.57
C ASN A 100 20.76 16.95 -9.92
N VAL A 101 19.77 16.84 -9.05
CA VAL A 101 18.63 15.92 -9.21
C VAL A 101 17.72 16.43 -10.31
N ASN A 102 17.45 15.57 -11.30
CA ASN A 102 16.46 15.75 -12.34
C ASN A 102 15.41 14.64 -12.19
N PHE A 103 14.21 14.98 -11.73
CA PHE A 103 13.17 14.02 -11.41
C PHE A 103 11.80 14.58 -11.73
N GLY A 104 11.03 13.91 -12.59
CA GLY A 104 9.71 14.34 -13.05
C GLY A 104 8.62 13.32 -12.75
N ILE A 105 7.40 13.83 -12.57
CA ILE A 105 6.18 13.05 -12.35
C ILE A 105 5.13 13.58 -13.32
N ASP A 106 4.62 12.70 -14.16
CA ASP A 106 3.53 12.97 -15.10
C ASP A 106 2.19 12.38 -14.59
N MET A 107 1.10 12.67 -15.32
CA MET A 107 -0.26 12.24 -14.95
C MET A 107 -0.47 10.71 -14.96
N ASP A 108 0.39 9.97 -15.65
CA ASP A 108 0.37 8.50 -15.75
C ASP A 108 1.48 7.84 -14.91
N SER A 109 2.31 8.65 -14.23
CA SER A 109 3.39 8.12 -13.42
C SER A 109 2.86 7.30 -12.24
N ARG A 110 3.47 6.14 -12.01
CA ARG A 110 3.28 5.26 -10.85
C ARG A 110 4.67 4.99 -10.29
N ILE A 111 5.04 5.71 -9.24
CA ILE A 111 6.42 5.72 -8.74
C ILE A 111 6.43 5.33 -7.27
N VAL A 112 7.32 4.41 -6.93
CA VAL A 112 7.69 4.09 -5.55
C VAL A 112 9.13 4.53 -5.31
N ILE A 113 9.34 5.36 -4.29
CA ILE A 113 10.68 5.71 -3.84
C ILE A 113 11.14 4.72 -2.76
N VAL A 114 12.27 4.08 -2.99
CA VAL A 114 12.97 3.18 -2.08
C VAL A 114 14.35 3.75 -1.71
N GLY A 115 15.00 3.10 -0.76
CA GLY A 115 16.35 3.45 -0.29
C GLY A 115 16.50 3.39 1.22
N PRO A 116 17.72 3.49 1.75
CA PRO A 116 18.00 3.39 3.18
C PRO A 116 17.29 4.44 4.04
N ASN A 117 17.18 4.18 5.34
CA ASN A 117 16.67 5.17 6.28
C ASN A 117 17.68 6.32 6.45
N GLY A 118 17.18 7.55 6.52
CA GLY A 118 18.02 8.75 6.62
C GLY A 118 18.63 9.24 5.29
N VAL A 119 18.44 8.52 4.17
CA VAL A 119 19.00 8.92 2.87
C VAL A 119 18.37 10.18 2.26
N GLY A 120 17.18 10.57 2.72
CA GLY A 120 16.50 11.79 2.29
C GLY A 120 15.16 11.60 1.58
N LYS A 121 14.55 10.40 1.56
CA LYS A 121 13.23 10.15 0.94
C LYS A 121 12.16 11.18 1.36
N SER A 122 11.99 11.41 2.66
CA SER A 122 11.04 12.42 3.17
C SER A 122 11.42 13.85 2.77
N THR A 123 12.71 14.13 2.60
CA THR A 123 13.21 15.43 2.10
C THR A 123 12.91 15.61 0.62
N LEU A 124 13.05 14.56 -0.21
CA LEU A 124 12.65 14.57 -1.62
C LEU A 124 11.16 14.91 -1.75
N LEU A 125 10.30 14.27 -0.95
CA LEU A 125 8.88 14.59 -0.96
C LEU A 125 8.60 16.04 -0.51
N LYS A 126 9.34 16.56 0.47
CA LYS A 126 9.23 17.97 0.91
C LYS A 126 9.64 18.95 -0.19
N LEU A 127 10.68 18.62 -0.98
CA LEU A 127 11.08 19.40 -2.15
C LEU A 127 9.96 19.41 -3.21
N LEU A 128 9.44 18.23 -3.58
CA LEU A 128 8.36 18.10 -4.58
C LEU A 128 7.07 18.80 -4.15
N SER A 129 6.70 18.71 -2.88
CA SER A 129 5.55 19.45 -2.34
C SER A 129 5.81 20.96 -2.23
N GLY A 130 7.05 21.43 -2.34
CA GLY A 130 7.42 22.83 -2.18
C GLY A 130 7.39 23.30 -0.72
N LYS A 131 7.38 22.38 0.24
CA LYS A 131 7.48 22.69 1.68
C LYS A 131 8.89 23.17 2.06
N ILE A 132 9.89 22.82 1.26
CA ILE A 132 11.27 23.33 1.36
C ILE A 132 11.74 23.79 -0.02
N ALA A 133 12.50 24.88 -0.05
CA ALA A 133 13.11 25.38 -1.28
C ALA A 133 14.43 24.66 -1.56
N PRO A 134 14.75 24.36 -2.84
CA PRO A 134 16.06 23.84 -3.20
C PRO A 134 17.15 24.90 -2.95
N THR A 135 18.39 24.46 -2.73
CA THR A 135 19.55 25.37 -2.60
C THR A 135 19.94 25.94 -3.97
N THR A 136 19.91 25.09 -5.00
CA THR A 136 20.10 25.46 -6.40
C THR A 136 19.14 24.65 -7.27
N GLY A 137 18.91 25.09 -8.51
CA GLY A 137 17.93 24.49 -9.41
C GLY A 137 16.51 24.94 -9.08
N GLU A 138 15.52 24.29 -9.68
CA GLU A 138 14.13 24.72 -9.55
C GLU A 138 13.12 23.57 -9.45
N LEU A 139 12.02 23.88 -8.78
CA LEU A 139 10.84 23.04 -8.69
C LEU A 139 9.81 23.54 -9.71
N VAL A 140 9.55 22.75 -10.73
CA VAL A 140 8.56 23.04 -11.77
C VAL A 140 7.24 22.38 -11.42
N LYS A 141 6.15 23.15 -11.48
CA LYS A 141 4.79 22.68 -11.21
C LYS A 141 3.83 23.28 -12.23
N HIS A 142 2.94 22.45 -12.77
CA HIS A 142 1.82 22.96 -13.56
C HIS A 142 0.92 23.83 -12.68
N ARG A 143 0.49 25.00 -13.18
CA ARG A 143 -0.26 26.01 -12.41
C ARG A 143 -1.57 25.49 -11.82
N GLN A 144 -2.21 24.53 -12.49
CA GLN A 144 -3.47 23.92 -12.06
C GLN A 144 -3.28 22.58 -11.33
N LEU A 145 -2.03 22.20 -11.03
CA LEU A 145 -1.74 20.97 -10.30
C LEU A 145 -2.35 21.03 -8.90
N ARG A 146 -3.08 19.97 -8.55
CA ARG A 146 -3.53 19.71 -7.18
C ARG A 146 -2.80 18.49 -6.67
N ILE A 147 -2.15 18.62 -5.52
CA ILE A 147 -1.40 17.53 -4.89
C ILE A 147 -2.22 17.04 -3.70
N GLY A 148 -2.64 15.78 -3.74
CA GLY A 148 -3.11 15.06 -2.55
C GLY A 148 -1.89 14.52 -1.80
N TRP A 149 -1.88 14.67 -0.47
CA TRP A 149 -0.75 14.23 0.35
C TRP A 149 -1.27 13.38 1.51
N PHE A 150 -0.60 12.26 1.75
CA PHE A 150 -0.85 11.38 2.88
C PHE A 150 0.49 10.95 3.46
N ASP A 151 0.74 11.25 4.73
CA ASP A 151 1.91 10.76 5.46
C ASP A 151 1.50 10.18 6.82
N GLN A 152 2.44 9.49 7.47
CA GLN A 152 2.21 8.85 8.77
C GLN A 152 1.81 9.85 9.87
N HIS A 153 2.27 11.11 9.77
CA HIS A 153 1.90 12.20 10.70
C HIS A 153 0.56 12.86 10.34
N SER A 154 0.03 12.67 9.14
CA SER A 154 -1.30 13.16 8.73
C SER A 154 -2.40 12.44 9.51
N ASN A 155 -2.08 11.28 10.08
CA ASN A 155 -2.88 10.59 11.07
C ASN A 155 -2.85 11.26 12.45
N GLU A 156 -1.92 12.16 12.79
CA GLU A 156 -1.93 12.86 14.10
C GLU A 156 -3.08 13.88 14.22
N ALA A 157 -3.70 14.26 13.09
CA ALA A 157 -4.97 14.99 13.10
C ALA A 157 -6.17 14.11 13.49
N LEU A 158 -5.98 12.79 13.52
CA LEU A 158 -6.88 11.80 14.11
C LEU A 158 -6.25 11.41 15.45
N ASN A 159 -6.70 12.01 16.56
CA ASN A 159 -6.20 11.79 17.92
C ASN A 159 -5.53 10.42 18.06
N GLY A 160 -4.19 10.38 18.13
CA GLY A 160 -3.37 9.16 17.94
C GLY A 160 -3.56 8.03 18.96
N GLU A 161 -4.57 8.14 19.81
CA GLU A 161 -5.08 7.09 20.70
C GLU A 161 -6.25 6.31 20.07
N GLN A 162 -6.74 6.74 18.90
CA GLN A 162 -7.90 6.15 18.23
C GLN A 162 -7.52 5.57 16.87
N THR A 163 -7.90 4.31 16.65
CA THR A 163 -7.91 3.68 15.33
C THR A 163 -8.85 4.44 14.38
N PRO A 164 -8.66 4.37 13.05
CA PRO A 164 -9.57 4.98 12.09
C PRO A 164 -11.03 4.53 12.28
N VAL A 165 -11.22 3.29 12.75
CA VAL A 165 -12.52 2.73 13.11
C VAL A 165 -13.12 3.44 14.32
N GLU A 166 -12.36 3.59 15.41
CA GLU A 166 -12.79 4.33 16.60
C GLU A 166 -13.13 5.79 16.28
N TYR A 167 -12.35 6.46 15.42
CA TYR A 167 -12.67 7.82 14.98
C TYR A 167 -14.01 7.90 14.25
N LEU A 168 -14.27 6.97 13.32
CA LEU A 168 -15.54 6.92 12.59
C LEU A 168 -16.71 6.56 13.52
N MET A 169 -16.48 5.65 14.46
CA MET A 169 -17.46 5.27 15.49
C MET A 169 -17.85 6.44 16.37
N VAL A 170 -16.88 7.25 16.82
CA VAL A 170 -17.13 8.46 17.61
C VAL A 170 -17.82 9.54 16.78
N LYS A 171 -17.38 9.74 15.52
CA LYS A 171 -17.93 10.79 14.65
C LYS A 171 -19.36 10.50 14.18
N TYR A 172 -19.70 9.23 13.99
CA TYR A 172 -21.00 8.81 13.46
C TYR A 172 -21.84 7.97 14.45
N ASN A 173 -21.42 7.89 15.70
CA ASN A 173 -22.14 7.27 16.81
C ASN A 173 -22.50 5.79 16.57
N ILE A 174 -21.54 5.01 16.07
CA ILE A 174 -21.69 3.57 15.72
C ILE A 174 -21.39 2.71 16.96
N ASP A 175 -22.25 1.75 17.26
CA ASP A 175 -22.16 0.88 18.45
C ASP A 175 -21.08 -0.23 18.27
N HIS A 176 -20.39 -0.57 19.35
CA HIS A 176 -18.99 -1.04 19.41
C HIS A 176 -18.86 -2.55 19.70
N GLN A 177 -19.66 -3.40 19.05
CA GLN A 177 -19.66 -4.84 19.33
C GLN A 177 -18.56 -5.66 18.64
N ASP A 178 -17.78 -5.11 17.71
CA ASP A 178 -16.69 -5.82 17.06
C ASP A 178 -15.36 -5.08 17.25
N GLU A 179 -14.38 -5.77 17.84
CA GLU A 179 -13.02 -5.28 18.10
C GLU A 179 -12.41 -4.63 16.84
N PRO A 180 -11.78 -3.44 16.93
CA PRO A 180 -11.15 -2.82 15.77
C PRO A 180 -9.83 -3.53 15.52
N THR A 181 -9.82 -4.56 14.67
CA THR A 181 -8.59 -5.12 14.11
C THR A 181 -7.94 -4.05 13.24
N ASN A 182 -7.07 -3.26 13.86
CA ASN A 182 -6.17 -2.33 13.20
C ASN A 182 -5.07 -3.13 12.51
N ASN A 183 -5.43 -3.80 11.42
CA ASN A 183 -4.53 -4.19 10.36
C ASN A 183 -5.28 -3.84 9.09
N LEU A 184 -4.66 -3.04 8.22
CA LEU A 184 -5.09 -2.93 6.84
C LEU A 184 -5.02 -4.35 6.26
N ASP A 185 -6.12 -5.08 6.37
CA ASP A 185 -6.22 -6.46 5.92
C ASP A 185 -5.83 -6.51 4.45
N ILE A 186 -5.34 -7.66 4.00
CA ILE A 186 -4.88 -7.87 2.62
C ILE A 186 -5.88 -7.31 1.59
N GLU A 187 -7.18 -7.35 1.93
CA GLU A 187 -8.28 -6.75 1.17
C GLU A 187 -8.20 -5.22 1.05
N SER A 188 -7.80 -4.51 2.10
CA SER A 188 -7.58 -3.06 2.08
C SER A 188 -6.38 -2.68 1.22
N ILE A 189 -5.29 -3.46 1.29
CA ILE A 189 -4.11 -3.26 0.42
C ILE A 189 -4.52 -3.46 -1.04
N GLN A 190 -5.26 -4.52 -1.33
CA GLN A 190 -5.75 -4.78 -2.68
C GLN A 190 -6.69 -3.69 -3.16
N ALA A 191 -7.64 -3.26 -2.33
CA ALA A 191 -8.56 -2.18 -2.66
C ALA A 191 -7.83 -0.85 -2.92
N LEU A 192 -6.76 -0.58 -2.18
CA LEU A 192 -5.92 0.61 -2.40
C LEU A 192 -5.15 0.49 -3.71
N ALA A 193 -4.57 -0.68 -3.99
CA ALA A 193 -3.87 -0.94 -5.23
C ALA A 193 -4.79 -0.79 -6.46
N ASP A 194 -6.00 -1.36 -6.40
CA ASP A 194 -7.02 -1.21 -7.44
C ASP A 194 -7.43 0.26 -7.62
N GLY A 195 -7.55 1.00 -6.51
CA GLY A 195 -7.81 2.44 -6.54
C GLY A 195 -6.67 3.23 -7.21
N ILE A 196 -5.42 2.92 -6.89
CA ILE A 196 -4.22 3.54 -7.48
C ILE A 196 -4.13 3.23 -8.98
N GLU A 197 -4.45 2.00 -9.38
CA GLU A 197 -4.44 1.58 -10.78
C GLU A 197 -5.48 2.37 -11.60
N THR A 198 -6.69 2.51 -11.06
CA THR A 198 -7.80 3.22 -11.73
C THR A 198 -7.71 4.75 -11.64
N PHE A 199 -6.81 5.30 -10.82
CA PHE A 199 -6.68 6.74 -10.64
C PHE A 199 -6.10 7.44 -11.87
N GLY A 200 -6.80 8.42 -12.43
CA GLY A 200 -6.34 9.13 -13.64
C GLY A 200 -5.22 10.16 -13.42
N GLY A 201 -4.55 10.16 -12.27
CA GLY A 201 -3.47 11.09 -11.93
C GLY A 201 -2.17 10.39 -11.58
N GLY A 202 -1.09 11.16 -11.48
CA GLY A 202 0.22 10.64 -11.10
C GLY A 202 0.24 10.24 -9.62
N VAL A 203 0.89 9.12 -9.32
CA VAL A 203 1.04 8.58 -7.95
C VAL A 203 2.52 8.45 -7.63
N LEU A 204 2.91 9.07 -6.53
CA LEU A 204 4.23 8.93 -5.90
C LEU A 204 4.02 8.38 -4.50
N MET A 205 4.67 7.26 -4.19
CA MET A 205 4.57 6.58 -2.91
C MET A 205 5.95 6.38 -2.30
N VAL A 206 6.04 6.45 -0.97
CA VAL A 206 7.21 6.02 -0.21
C VAL A 206 6.71 5.00 0.80
N THR A 207 7.07 3.74 0.60
CA THR A 207 6.61 2.65 1.46
C THR A 207 7.71 1.60 1.64
N HIS A 208 7.67 0.94 2.79
CA HIS A 208 8.47 -0.26 3.06
C HIS A 208 7.61 -1.54 2.99
N ASP A 209 6.31 -1.42 2.68
CA ASP A 209 5.40 -2.55 2.57
C ASP A 209 5.55 -3.23 1.20
N GLU A 210 6.21 -4.39 1.20
CA GLU A 210 6.40 -5.25 0.03
C GLU A 210 5.08 -5.64 -0.65
N ARG A 211 4.01 -5.85 0.12
CA ARG A 211 2.71 -6.29 -0.44
C ARG A 211 2.08 -5.18 -1.26
N LEU A 212 2.15 -3.94 -0.77
CA LEU A 212 1.64 -2.77 -1.50
C LEU A 212 2.47 -2.46 -2.74
N ILE A 213 3.80 -2.59 -2.66
CA ILE A 213 4.67 -2.42 -3.83
C ILE A 213 4.38 -3.48 -4.89
N ARG A 214 4.17 -4.74 -4.49
CA ARG A 214 3.83 -5.82 -5.44
C ARG A 214 2.41 -5.73 -5.98
N ALA A 215 1.47 -5.26 -5.17
CA ALA A 215 0.09 -5.10 -5.59
C ALA A 215 -0.08 -3.93 -6.56
N THR A 216 0.82 -2.94 -6.54
CA THR A 216 0.80 -1.79 -7.44
C THR A 216 1.81 -1.97 -8.57
N ASN A 217 1.44 -1.68 -9.82
CA ASN A 217 2.36 -1.74 -10.96
C ASN A 217 3.25 -0.49 -11.03
N CYS A 218 3.89 -0.13 -9.91
CA CYS A 218 4.71 1.07 -9.81
C CYS A 218 6.15 0.80 -10.26
N ARG A 219 6.74 1.80 -10.92
CA ARG A 219 8.18 1.84 -11.19
C ARG A 219 8.93 2.18 -9.91
N LEU A 220 10.02 1.46 -9.67
CA LEU A 220 10.87 1.70 -8.52
C LEU A 220 11.91 2.78 -8.85
N TRP A 221 12.11 3.68 -7.90
CA TRP A 221 13.16 4.67 -7.92
C TRP A 221 13.90 4.63 -6.60
N ILE A 222 15.23 4.59 -6.63
CA ILE A 222 16.08 4.55 -5.46
C ILE A 222 16.69 5.92 -5.18
N VAL A 223 16.72 6.30 -3.90
CA VAL A 223 17.52 7.43 -3.44
C VAL A 223 18.82 6.90 -2.87
N GLU A 224 19.92 7.26 -3.51
CA GLU A 224 21.29 6.91 -3.12
C GLU A 224 22.29 7.89 -3.74
N ASP A 225 23.51 7.94 -3.21
CA ASP A 225 24.61 8.74 -3.76
C ASP A 225 24.24 10.19 -4.10
N GLU A 226 23.48 10.82 -3.20
CA GLU A 226 23.00 12.20 -3.33
C GLU A 226 22.11 12.44 -4.56
N ASN A 227 21.49 11.40 -5.11
CA ASN A 227 20.64 11.49 -6.29
C ASN A 227 19.43 10.52 -6.22
N VAL A 228 18.61 10.53 -7.28
CA VAL A 228 17.45 9.67 -7.43
C VAL A 228 17.56 8.96 -8.78
N PHE A 229 17.55 7.63 -8.78
CA PHE A 229 17.72 6.80 -9.96
C PHE A 229 16.51 5.90 -10.17
N GLN A 230 16.11 5.69 -11.42
CA GLN A 230 15.15 4.65 -11.74
C GLN A 230 15.84 3.29 -11.66
N ILE A 231 15.19 2.32 -11.02
CA ILE A 231 15.65 0.94 -11.01
C ILE A 231 15.09 0.24 -12.25
N ASP A 232 15.97 -0.34 -13.05
CA ASP A 232 15.61 -1.22 -14.17
C ASP A 232 15.42 -2.65 -13.63
N GLY A 233 14.20 -2.98 -13.22
CA GLY A 233 13.88 -4.29 -12.69
C GLY A 233 12.57 -4.32 -11.90
N GLU A 234 12.22 -5.50 -11.42
CA GLU A 234 11.09 -5.68 -10.51
C GLU A 234 11.53 -5.50 -9.05
N PHE A 235 10.56 -5.42 -8.14
CA PHE A 235 10.86 -5.31 -6.70
C PHE A 235 11.72 -6.47 -6.18
N ASP A 236 11.62 -7.65 -6.77
CA ASP A 236 12.45 -8.82 -6.43
C ASP A 236 13.93 -8.61 -6.69
N ASP A 237 14.29 -7.95 -7.80
CA ASP A 237 15.67 -7.67 -8.17
C ASP A 237 16.30 -6.71 -7.15
N TYR A 238 15.57 -5.63 -6.84
CA TYR A 238 15.97 -4.67 -5.81
C TYR A 238 16.12 -5.35 -4.44
N ARG A 239 15.16 -6.19 -4.04
CA ARG A 239 15.21 -6.90 -2.75
C ARG A 239 16.47 -7.78 -2.66
N LYS A 240 16.79 -8.52 -3.72
CA LYS A 240 17.97 -9.38 -3.76
C LYS A 240 19.25 -8.56 -3.63
N GLU A 241 19.37 -7.45 -4.36
CA GLU A 241 20.52 -6.56 -4.27
C GLU A 241 20.72 -6.00 -2.86
N VAL A 242 19.65 -5.53 -2.22
CA VAL A 242 19.70 -5.02 -0.84
C VAL A 242 20.14 -6.11 0.14
N LEU A 243 19.65 -7.34 -0.02
CA LEU A 243 20.05 -8.48 0.82
C LEU A 243 21.54 -8.79 0.65
N GLU A 244 22.04 -8.83 -0.58
CA GLU A 244 23.46 -9.04 -0.86
C GLU A 244 24.35 -7.93 -0.25
N GLN A 245 23.89 -6.67 -0.28
CA GLN A 245 24.60 -5.56 0.35
C GLN A 245 24.63 -5.67 1.89
N VAL A 246 23.52 -6.10 2.51
CA VAL A 246 23.45 -6.32 3.96
C VAL A 246 24.35 -7.48 4.38
N GLU A 247 24.34 -8.59 3.65
CA GLU A 247 25.22 -9.74 3.91
C GLU A 247 26.70 -9.36 3.79
N LYS A 248 27.08 -8.59 2.76
CA LYS A 248 28.46 -8.08 2.61
C LYS A 248 28.89 -7.19 3.77
N ARG A 249 28.00 -6.31 4.27
CA ARG A 249 28.29 -5.47 5.45
C ARG A 249 28.46 -6.29 6.72
N LEU A 250 27.59 -7.28 6.93
CA LEU A 250 27.70 -8.18 8.09
C LEU A 250 28.99 -9.00 8.03
N ALA A 251 29.41 -9.43 6.84
CA ALA A 251 30.68 -10.14 6.65
C ALA A 251 31.91 -9.23 6.82
N SER A 252 31.82 -7.93 6.50
CA SER A 252 32.92 -6.98 6.69
C SER A 252 33.06 -6.47 8.13
N ASP A 253 31.95 -6.39 8.86
CA ASP A 253 31.93 -5.86 10.24
C ASP A 253 32.30 -6.90 11.32
N GLY A 254 32.60 -8.15 10.93
CA GLY A 254 33.25 -9.14 11.78
C GLY A 254 32.51 -9.41 13.10
N LEU A 255 31.35 -10.07 13.00
CA LEU A 255 30.72 -10.78 14.12
C LEU A 255 30.82 -12.29 13.91
#